data_AF-Q93EH9-F1
#
_entry.id   AF-Q93EH9-F1
#
_cell.length_a   1.000
_cell.length_b   1.000
_cell.length_c   1.000
_cell.angle_alpha   90.00
_cell.angle_beta   90.00
_cell.angle_gamma   90.00
#
_symmetry.space_group_name_H-M   'P 1'
#
loop_
_entity.id
_entity.type
_entity.pdbx_description
1 polymer ?
#
loop_
_entity_poly.entity_id
_entity_poly.type
_entity_poly.pdbx_seq_one_letter_code
_entity_poly.pdbx_strand_id
1 'polypeptide(L)'
;ERCDTDTLKWIEKITKKPVIDHWWQTETGWAIAANPLGLEPLPIKAGSPTKPMPGFNLKVLDEEGKECKRGKLGNLVIKLPLPPACLCGIWGDDARYNVLP
;
A
#
# COMPACT_ATOMS: atom_id res chain seq x y z
N GLU A 1 6.83 -6.71 -3.61
CA GLU A 1 6.42 -8.10 -3.94
C GLU A 1 5.38 -8.59 -2.93
N ARG A 2 4.83 -9.80 -3.09
CA ARG A 2 3.85 -10.35 -2.13
C ARG A 2 4.57 -11.17 -1.06
N CYS A 3 4.28 -10.92 0.21
CA CYS A 3 4.66 -11.82 1.29
C CYS A 3 3.66 -13.00 1.36
N ASP A 4 4.07 -14.18 0.91
CA ASP A 4 3.22 -15.37 0.98
C ASP A 4 3.10 -15.91 2.41
N THR A 5 2.02 -16.66 2.64
CA THR A 5 1.66 -17.15 3.97
C THR A 5 2.69 -18.12 4.56
N ASP A 6 3.34 -18.93 3.73
CA ASP A 6 4.26 -19.96 4.21
C ASP A 6 5.59 -19.34 4.59
N THR A 7 6.10 -18.41 3.78
CA THR A 7 7.28 -17.59 4.11
C THR A 7 7.06 -16.82 5.41
N LEU A 8 5.91 -16.16 5.57
CA LEU A 8 5.58 -15.41 6.78
C LEU A 8 5.64 -16.32 8.03
N LYS A 9 4.90 -17.44 8.00
CA LYS A 9 4.86 -18.39 9.13
C LYS A 9 6.23 -19.00 9.43
N TRP A 10 7.01 -19.27 8.40
CA TRP A 10 8.35 -19.84 8.53
C TRP A 10 9.29 -18.84 9.23
N ILE A 11 9.29 -17.57 8.84
CA ILE A 11 10.10 -16.52 9.48
C ILE A 11 9.66 -16.32 10.94
N GLU A 12 8.36 -16.24 11.21
CA GLU A 12 7.85 -16.12 12.59
C GLU A 12 8.30 -17.31 13.45
N LYS A 13 8.26 -18.53 12.90
CA LYS A 13 8.68 -19.75 13.62
C LYS A 13 10.16 -19.71 13.99
N ILE A 14 11.03 -19.24 13.09
CA ILE A 14 12.48 -19.21 13.31
C ILE A 14 12.88 -18.05 14.21
N THR A 15 12.38 -16.86 13.92
CA THR A 15 12.82 -15.63 14.59
C THR A 15 12.10 -15.38 15.91
N LYS A 16 10.94 -16.01 16.13
CA LYS A 16 10.03 -15.74 17.25
C LYS A 16 9.60 -14.28 17.34
N LYS A 17 9.58 -13.57 16.21
CA LYS A 17 9.20 -12.17 16.08
C LYS A 17 8.04 -12.03 15.09
N PRO A 18 7.18 -11.00 15.24
CA PRO A 18 6.14 -10.70 14.26
C PRO A 18 6.78 -10.30 12.92
N VAL A 19 6.18 -10.75 11.82
CA VAL A 19 6.56 -10.35 10.47
C VAL A 19 5.58 -9.29 9.96
N ILE A 20 6.11 -8.14 9.57
CA ILE A 20 5.30 -7.00 9.12
C ILE A 20 5.42 -6.83 7.62
N ASP A 21 4.43 -7.34 6.91
CA ASP A 21 4.25 -7.01 5.51
C ASP A 21 3.80 -5.54 5.38
N HIS A 22 4.44 -4.81 4.47
CA HIS A 22 4.13 -3.43 4.15
C HIS A 22 4.26 -3.23 2.64
N TRP A 23 3.38 -2.43 2.06
CA TRP A 23 3.29 -2.24 0.62
C TRP A 23 3.52 -0.77 0.23
N TRP A 24 4.36 -0.57 -0.78
CA TRP A 24 4.74 0.72 -1.36
C TRP A 24 5.37 0.53 -2.74
N GLN A 25 5.76 1.64 -3.35
CA GLN A 25 6.47 1.69 -4.64
C GLN A 25 7.41 2.91 -4.67
N THR A 26 8.31 2.96 -5.65
CA THR A 26 9.29 4.05 -5.82
C THR A 26 8.63 5.43 -5.79
N GLU A 27 7.48 5.54 -6.45
CA GLU A 27 6.67 6.74 -6.64
C GLU A 27 6.11 7.29 -5.31
N THR A 28 5.84 6.43 -4.33
CA THR A 28 5.26 6.87 -3.05
C THR A 28 6.31 7.23 -2.01
N GLY A 29 7.56 6.82 -2.19
CA GLY A 29 8.68 7.12 -1.29
C GLY A 29 8.64 6.45 0.08
N TRP A 30 7.47 5.98 0.53
CA TRP A 30 7.26 5.30 1.81
C TRP A 30 6.01 4.41 1.81
N ALA A 31 5.78 3.69 2.92
CA ALA A 31 4.73 2.70 3.11
C ALA A 31 3.31 3.26 2.86
N ILE A 32 2.63 2.78 1.82
CA ILE A 32 1.22 3.09 1.54
C ILE A 32 0.33 2.37 2.55
N ALA A 33 0.61 1.08 2.78
CA ALA A 33 -0.07 0.26 3.77
C ALA A 33 0.94 -0.49 4.62
N ALA A 34 0.75 -0.46 5.94
CA ALA A 34 1.60 -1.14 6.91
C ALA A 34 0.86 -1.40 8.24
N ASN A 35 1.53 -2.10 9.16
CA ASN A 35 1.14 -2.17 10.56
C ASN A 35 1.94 -1.11 11.35
N PRO A 36 1.30 -0.10 11.95
CA PRO A 36 2.00 1.01 12.61
C PRO A 36 2.47 0.62 14.02
N LEU A 37 3.47 -0.27 14.09
CA LEU A 37 3.96 -0.87 15.35
C LEU A 37 4.34 0.15 16.44
N GLY A 38 4.78 1.34 16.06
CA GLY A 38 5.16 2.41 16.99
C GLY A 38 3.97 3.19 17.57
N LEU A 39 2.75 3.01 17.05
CA LEU A 39 1.53 3.64 17.54
C LEU A 39 0.66 2.60 18.23
N GLU A 40 0.13 1.65 17.45
CA GLU A 40 -0.74 0.59 17.92
C GLU A 40 -0.54 -0.64 17.03
N PRO A 41 0.03 -1.74 17.56
CA PRO A 41 0.14 -2.99 16.82
C PRO A 41 -1.24 -3.55 16.50
N LEU A 42 -1.56 -3.65 15.21
CA LEU A 42 -2.81 -4.23 14.73
C LEU A 42 -2.67 -5.75 14.52
N PRO A 43 -3.78 -6.52 14.51
CA PRO A 43 -3.73 -7.94 14.18
C PRO A 43 -3.12 -8.20 12.80
N ILE A 44 -2.06 -9.02 12.75
CA ILE A 44 -1.40 -9.42 11.51
C ILE A 44 -2.25 -10.49 10.81
N LYS A 45 -2.58 -10.26 9.55
CA LYS A 45 -3.24 -11.23 8.69
C LYS A 45 -2.30 -11.59 7.54
N ALA A 46 -1.95 -12.87 7.43
CA ALA A 46 -1.05 -13.34 6.37
C ALA A 46 -1.56 -12.95 4.97
N GLY A 47 -0.65 -12.44 4.14
CA GLY A 47 -0.96 -11.91 2.80
C GLY A 47 -1.65 -10.54 2.79
N SER A 48 -1.67 -9.81 3.91
CA SER A 48 -2.25 -8.48 4.01
C SER A 48 -1.23 -7.49 4.60
N PRO A 49 -0.99 -6.33 3.95
CA PRO A 49 -0.13 -5.26 4.50
C PRO A 49 -0.85 -4.42 5.57
N THR A 50 -1.84 -5.00 6.24
CA THR A 50 -2.63 -4.37 7.32
C THR A 50 -3.53 -3.20 6.89
N LYS A 51 -3.12 -1.93 7.06
CA LYS A 51 -3.97 -0.74 6.88
C LYS A 51 -3.25 0.36 6.12
N PRO A 52 -3.97 1.23 5.40
CA PRO A 52 -3.38 2.44 4.83
C PRO A 52 -2.72 3.30 5.91
N MET A 53 -1.54 3.84 5.62
CA MET A 53 -0.87 4.80 6.49
C MET A 53 -1.54 6.18 6.43
N PRO A 54 -1.42 7.00 7.49
CA PRO A 54 -2.00 8.34 7.51
C PRO A 54 -1.58 9.17 6.28
N GLY A 55 -2.54 9.86 5.66
CA GLY A 55 -2.31 10.62 4.43
C GLY A 55 -2.59 9.85 3.13
N PHE A 56 -2.50 8.52 3.12
CA PHE A 56 -2.91 7.71 1.98
C PHE A 56 -4.40 7.39 2.03
N ASN A 57 -5.21 8.14 1.26
CA ASN A 57 -6.61 7.82 1.03
C ASN A 57 -6.75 6.70 -0.02
N LEU A 58 -6.40 5.48 0.37
CA LEU A 58 -6.38 4.30 -0.50
C LEU A 58 -7.80 3.80 -0.81
N LYS A 59 -8.09 3.64 -2.09
CA LYS A 59 -9.38 3.19 -2.64
C LYS A 59 -9.18 2.01 -3.59
N VAL A 60 -10.27 1.28 -3.82
CA VAL A 60 -10.35 0.22 -4.83
C VAL A 60 -11.39 0.66 -5.84
N LEU A 61 -11.01 0.85 -7.10
CA LEU A 61 -11.95 1.19 -8.17
C LEU A 61 -12.12 0.01 -9.13
N ASP A 62 -13.30 -0.13 -9.74
CA ASP A 62 -13.46 -1.01 -10.90
C ASP A 62 -12.94 -0.37 -12.19
N GLU A 63 -13.11 -1.06 -13.32
CA GLU A 63 -12.66 -0.61 -14.64
C GLU A 63 -13.39 0.65 -15.13
N GLU A 64 -14.58 0.94 -14.59
CA GLU A 64 -15.35 2.16 -14.88
C GLU A 64 -14.97 3.32 -13.95
N GLY A 65 -14.02 3.11 -13.04
CA GLY A 65 -13.58 4.11 -12.06
C GLY A 65 -14.51 4.28 -10.87
N LYS A 66 -15.46 3.36 -10.64
CA LYS A 66 -16.39 3.41 -9.50
C LYS A 66 -15.81 2.68 -8.30
N GLU A 67 -16.06 3.20 -7.09
CA GLU A 67 -15.54 2.60 -5.86
C GLU A 67 -16.18 1.22 -5.60
N CYS A 68 -15.31 0.22 -5.44
CA CYS A 68 -15.70 -1.16 -5.20
C CYS A 68 -16.19 -1.36 -3.75
N LYS A 69 -17.17 -2.25 -3.58
CA LYS A 69 -17.55 -2.77 -2.27
C LYS A 69 -16.41 -3.60 -1.65
N ARG A 70 -16.35 -3.66 -0.32
CA ARG A 70 -15.39 -4.49 0.42
C ARG A 70 -15.39 -5.94 -0.10
N GLY A 71 -14.19 -6.46 -0.37
CA GLY A 71 -13.98 -7.84 -0.82
C GLY A 71 -14.03 -8.03 -2.34
N LYS A 72 -14.39 -6.99 -3.11
CA LYS A 72 -14.32 -7.01 -4.58
C LYS A 72 -12.91 -6.62 -5.04
N LEU A 73 -12.41 -7.34 -6.03
CA LEU A 73 -11.14 -7.02 -6.70
C LEU A 73 -11.30 -5.76 -7.56
N GLY A 74 -10.25 -4.95 -7.66
CA GLY A 74 -10.20 -3.78 -8.51
C GLY A 74 -8.83 -3.12 -8.47
N ASN A 75 -8.72 -1.96 -9.11
CA ASN A 75 -7.51 -1.15 -9.18
C ASN A 75 -7.27 -0.43 -7.85
N LEU A 76 -6.08 -0.57 -7.29
CA LEU A 76 -5.66 0.20 -6.12
C LEU A 76 -5.28 1.62 -6.56
N VAL A 77 -5.98 2.61 -6.01
CA VAL A 77 -5.73 4.03 -6.32
C VAL A 77 -5.63 4.84 -5.03
N ILE A 78 -4.88 5.93 -5.07
CA ILE A 78 -4.79 6.89 -3.95
C ILE A 78 -5.54 8.15 -4.37
N LYS A 79 -6.57 8.53 -3.62
CA LYS A 79 -7.30 9.77 -3.87
C LYS A 79 -6.41 10.97 -3.53
N LEU A 80 -6.29 11.90 -4.48
CA LEU A 80 -5.52 13.13 -4.32
C LEU A 80 -6.09 14.05 -3.20
N PRO A 81 -5.24 14.88 -2.57
CA PRO A 81 -3.80 15.02 -2.81
C PRO A 81 -2.99 13.83 -2.27
N LEU A 82 -1.85 13.53 -2.91
CA LEU A 82 -0.89 12.55 -2.38
C LEU A 82 -0.24 13.07 -1.09
N PRO A 83 0.15 12.19 -0.16
CA PRO A 83 0.88 12.59 1.03
C PRO A 83 2.31 13.06 0.71
N PRO A 84 3.01 13.67 1.69
CA PRO A 84 4.40 14.08 1.52
C PRO A 84 5.32 12.95 1.02
N ALA A 85 6.42 13.35 0.37
CA ALA A 85 7.45 12.50 -0.21
C ALA A 85 7.05 11.67 -1.45
N CYS A 86 5.77 11.70 -1.86
CA CYS A 86 5.39 11.19 -3.17
C CYS A 86 6.05 12.02 -4.29
N LEU A 87 6.35 11.38 -5.42
CA LEU A 87 6.92 12.07 -6.58
C LEU A 87 6.03 13.24 -7.01
N CYS A 88 6.65 14.29 -7.53
CA CYS A 88 5.93 15.48 -8.02
C CYS A 88 6.05 15.69 -9.54
N GLY A 89 6.72 14.76 -10.23
CA GLY A 89 7.03 14.87 -11.65
C GLY A 89 7.93 13.71 -12.12
N ILE A 90 8.15 13.63 -13.43
CA ILE A 90 9.14 12.73 -14.04
C ILE A 90 10.22 13.62 -14.66
N TRP A 91 11.48 13.33 -14.34
CA TRP A 91 12.60 14.13 -14.83
C TRP A 91 12.62 14.25 -16.36
N GLY A 92 12.56 15.48 -16.86
CA GLY A 92 12.57 15.79 -18.30
C GLY A 92 11.27 15.44 -19.04
N ASP A 93 10.20 15.03 -18.34
CA ASP A 93 8.94 14.60 -18.97
C ASP A 93 7.72 14.84 -18.05
N ASP A 94 7.43 16.10 -17.76
CA ASP A 94 6.27 16.48 -16.94
C ASP A 94 4.94 16.09 -17.58
N ALA A 95 4.88 16.03 -18.92
CA ALA A 95 3.67 15.63 -19.65
C ALA A 95 3.28 14.18 -19.34
N ARG A 96 4.27 13.28 -19.28
CA ARG A 96 4.05 11.88 -18.89
C ARG A 96 3.62 11.70 -17.43
N TYR A 97 3.99 12.61 -16.55
CA TYR A 97 3.50 12.59 -15.16
C TYR A 97 2.05 13.07 -15.07
N ASN A 98 1.73 14.15 -15.78
CA ASN A 98 0.43 14.82 -15.73
C ASN A 98 -0.63 14.19 -16.64
N VAL A 99 -0.65 12.86 -16.80
CA VAL A 99 -1.71 12.17 -17.55
C VAL A 99 -3.00 12.19 -16.74
N LEU A 100 -3.61 13.36 -16.65
CA LEU A 100 -5.04 13.54 -16.47
C LEU A 100 -5.66 13.41 -17.86
N PRO A 101 -6.77 12.68 -18.04
CA PRO A 101 -7.65 12.95 -19.16
C PRO A 101 -8.18 14.39 -19.13
#